data_AF-A0A9D4EPR6-F1
#
_entry.id   AF-A0A9D4EPR6-F1
#
_cell.length_a   1.000
_cell.length_b   1.000
_cell.length_c   1.000
_cell.angle_alpha   90.00
_cell.angle_beta   90.00
_cell.angle_gamma   90.00
#
_symmetry.space_group_name_H-M   'P 1'
#
loop_
_entity.id
_entity.type
_entity.pdbx_description
1 polymer ?
#
loop_
_entity_poly.entity_id
_entity_poly.type
_entity_poly.pdbx_seq_one_letter_code
_entity_poly.pdbx_strand_id
1 'polypeptide(L)'
;MVPGRNACYNGLTLEYAGYLMAERHNHASNKTFVCVDGDAEVTNCSSGGNEDGAFLYVVESSFNPLKCPPYVSGRELTCVRIKSRNDGINFNTFQLKSEIITY
;
A
#
# COMPACT_ATOMS: atom_id res chain seq x y z
N MET A 1 -3.47 8.08 -4.29
CA MET A 1 -3.18 7.12 -3.20
C MET A 1 -2.26 7.79 -2.22
N VAL A 2 -2.55 7.65 -0.93
CA VAL A 2 -1.70 8.14 0.15
C VAL A 2 -1.21 6.91 0.93
N PRO A 3 0.06 6.52 0.77
CA PRO A 3 0.64 5.42 1.55
C PRO A 3 0.90 5.86 2.99
N GLY A 4 0.88 4.91 3.91
CA GLY A 4 1.17 5.11 5.34
C GLY A 4 0.08 5.83 6.13
N ARG A 5 -1.13 5.97 5.57
CA ARG A 5 -2.27 6.63 6.21
C ARG A 5 -3.56 5.87 5.95
N ASN A 6 -4.49 5.99 6.90
CA ASN A 6 -5.85 5.43 6.83
C ASN A 6 -6.93 6.52 6.71
N ALA A 7 -6.55 7.80 6.62
CA ALA A 7 -7.49 8.93 6.57
C ALA A 7 -7.05 10.02 5.56
N CYS A 8 -8.05 10.70 5.01
CA CYS A 8 -7.89 11.78 4.03
C CYS A 8 -7.54 13.13 4.69
N TYR A 9 -6.90 14.02 3.93
CA TYR A 9 -6.91 15.45 4.25
C TYR A 9 -8.29 16.06 3.93
N ASN A 10 -8.63 17.17 4.59
CA ASN A 10 -9.90 17.87 4.36
C ASN A 10 -10.09 18.21 2.87
N GLY A 11 -11.30 17.97 2.35
CA GLY A 11 -11.65 18.25 0.93
C GLY A 11 -11.52 17.05 -0.02
N LEU A 12 -10.93 15.95 0.42
CA LEU A 12 -10.80 14.72 -0.37
C LEU A 12 -11.90 13.71 -0.01
N THR A 13 -12.44 13.02 -1.01
CA THR A 13 -13.38 11.92 -0.79
C THR A 13 -12.59 10.63 -0.63
N LEU A 14 -12.78 9.95 0.51
CA LEU A 14 -12.27 8.60 0.75
C LEU A 14 -12.99 7.63 -0.19
N GLU A 15 -12.23 6.87 -0.98
CA GLU A 15 -12.80 5.75 -1.76
C GLU A 15 -12.70 4.46 -0.96
N TYR A 16 -11.49 4.12 -0.52
CA TYR A 16 -11.25 2.98 0.38
C TYR A 16 -9.94 3.14 1.16
N ALA A 17 -9.83 2.40 2.25
CA ALA A 17 -8.61 2.26 3.05
C ALA A 17 -8.22 0.79 3.13
N GLY A 18 -6.93 0.52 3.32
CA GLY A 18 -6.46 -0.85 3.48
C GLY A 18 -4.97 -0.91 3.70
N TYR A 19 -4.32 -1.93 3.13
CA TYR A 19 -2.92 -2.23 3.37
C TYR A 19 -2.08 -1.97 2.13
N LEU A 20 -0.89 -1.40 2.36
CA LEU A 20 0.12 -1.30 1.34
C LEU A 20 0.69 -2.70 1.15
N MET A 21 0.63 -3.20 -0.08
CA MET A 21 1.15 -4.50 -0.45
C MET A 21 2.08 -4.37 -1.64
N ALA A 22 3.07 -5.26 -1.71
CA ALA A 22 3.93 -5.38 -2.87
C ALA A 22 4.47 -6.81 -2.94
N GLU A 23 5.20 -7.09 -4.02
CA GLU A 23 5.99 -8.30 -4.10
C GLU A 23 7.09 -8.31 -3.03
N ARG A 24 7.36 -9.50 -2.52
CA ARG A 24 8.50 -9.87 -1.70
C ARG A 24 9.83 -9.36 -2.28
N HIS A 25 10.64 -8.82 -1.39
CA HIS A 25 11.92 -8.22 -1.71
C HIS A 25 12.94 -9.14 -2.42
N ASN A 26 12.82 -10.46 -2.29
CA ASN A 26 13.77 -11.44 -2.84
C ASN A 26 13.30 -12.10 -4.14
N HIS A 27 12.09 -11.81 -4.64
CA HIS A 27 11.64 -12.29 -5.94
C HIS A 27 12.13 -11.37 -7.07
N ALA A 28 12.23 -11.93 -8.27
CA ALA A 28 12.68 -11.22 -9.49
C ALA A 28 11.59 -10.34 -10.12
N SER A 29 10.35 -10.48 -9.66
CA SER A 29 9.15 -9.78 -10.11
C SER A 29 9.20 -8.27 -9.84
N ASN A 30 8.23 -7.56 -10.42
CA ASN A 30 8.05 -6.14 -10.16
C ASN A 30 7.57 -5.88 -8.71
N LYS A 31 8.36 -5.14 -7.94
CA LYS A 31 8.10 -4.76 -6.53
C LYS A 31 7.29 -3.47 -6.43
N THR A 32 6.26 -3.36 -7.26
CA THR A 32 5.40 -2.16 -7.27
C THR A 32 4.50 -2.16 -6.04
N PHE A 33 4.48 -1.04 -5.32
CA PHE A 33 3.58 -0.85 -4.19
C PHE A 33 2.16 -0.53 -4.66
N VAL A 34 1.21 -1.34 -4.23
CA VAL A 34 -0.22 -1.18 -4.48
C VAL A 34 -0.96 -1.04 -3.16
N CYS A 35 -2.04 -0.25 -3.17
CA CYS A 35 -2.96 -0.17 -2.04
C CYS A 35 -4.09 -1.17 -2.27
N VAL A 36 -4.18 -2.16 -1.39
CA VAL A 36 -5.22 -3.19 -1.42
C VAL A 36 -6.23 -2.88 -0.32
N ASP A 37 -7.51 -3.06 -0.62
CA ASP A 37 -8.59 -2.85 0.35
C ASP A 37 -8.40 -3.71 1.60
N GLY A 38 -8.76 -3.17 2.78
CA GLY A 38 -8.67 -3.91 4.05
C GLY A 38 -9.64 -5.09 4.13
N ASP A 39 -10.77 -4.98 3.43
CA ASP A 39 -11.81 -6.00 3.34
C ASP A 39 -11.80 -6.67 1.95
N ALA A 40 -10.60 -6.91 1.39
CA ALA A 40 -10.46 -7.51 0.07
C ALA A 40 -11.15 -8.89 -0.02
N GLU A 41 -12.08 -9.02 -0.95
CA GLU A 41 -12.83 -10.25 -1.19
C GLU A 41 -12.31 -11.02 -2.41
N VAL A 42 -12.45 -12.34 -2.37
CA VAL A 42 -12.20 -13.20 -3.53
C VAL A 42 -13.32 -13.01 -4.53
N THR A 43 -12.97 -12.63 -5.76
CA THR A 43 -13.96 -12.50 -6.85
C THR A 43 -14.31 -13.86 -7.45
N ASN A 44 -15.52 -13.99 -7.99
CA ASN A 44 -16.03 -15.23 -8.60
C ASN A 44 -15.19 -15.75 -9.79
N CYS A 45 -14.31 -14.92 -10.34
CA CYS A 45 -13.39 -15.29 -11.42
C CYS A 45 -12.03 -15.81 -10.93
N SER A 46 -11.82 -15.92 -9.62
CA SER A 46 -10.60 -16.48 -9.06
C SER A 46 -10.59 -18.00 -9.20
N SER A 47 -9.48 -18.56 -9.71
CA SER A 47 -9.29 -20.01 -9.85
C SER A 47 -9.07 -20.72 -8.51
N GLY A 48 -8.82 -19.99 -7.42
CA GLY A 48 -8.48 -20.55 -6.10
C GLY A 48 -7.20 -21.41 -6.08
N GLY A 49 -6.53 -21.55 -7.22
CA GLY A 49 -5.27 -22.25 -7.38
C GLY A 49 -4.10 -21.38 -6.94
N ASN A 50 -2.96 -22.02 -6.76
CA ASN A 50 -1.68 -21.31 -6.67
C ASN A 50 -0.97 -21.45 -8.01
N GLU A 51 -1.07 -20.43 -8.86
CA GLU A 51 -0.40 -20.40 -10.17
C GLU A 51 0.98 -19.72 -10.12
N ASP A 52 1.50 -19.43 -8.93
CA ASP A 52 2.77 -18.72 -8.71
C ASP A 52 2.89 -17.44 -9.57
N GLY A 53 1.75 -16.73 -9.73
CA GLY A 53 1.63 -15.54 -10.55
C GLY A 53 2.14 -14.29 -9.83
N ALA A 54 1.26 -13.32 -9.59
CA ALA A 54 1.60 -12.09 -8.88
C ALA A 54 1.26 -12.21 -7.39
N PHE A 55 2.29 -12.37 -6.56
CA PHE A 55 2.12 -12.37 -5.11
C PHE A 55 2.02 -10.95 -4.53
N LEU A 56 1.13 -10.78 -3.57
CA LEU A 56 0.98 -9.55 -2.81
C LEU A 56 1.23 -9.86 -1.33
N TYR A 57 2.34 -9.34 -0.82
CA TYR A 57 2.71 -9.41 0.59
C TYR A 57 2.46 -8.07 1.25
N VAL A 58 2.02 -8.10 2.50
CA VAL A 58 1.87 -6.89 3.29
C VAL A 58 3.24 -6.26 3.50
N VAL A 59 3.27 -4.95 3.37
CA VAL A 59 4.47 -4.16 3.48
C VAL A 59 4.64 -3.74 4.93
N GLU A 60 5.81 -4.02 5.50
CA GLU A 60 6.14 -3.67 6.88
C GLU A 60 7.20 -2.58 6.95
N SER A 61 7.08 -1.75 7.97
CA SER A 61 8.13 -0.79 8.33
C SER A 61 9.41 -1.50 8.79
N SER A 62 10.55 -1.06 8.26
CA SER A 62 11.86 -1.56 8.69
C SER A 62 12.33 -0.89 9.99
N PHE A 63 13.31 -1.54 10.63
CA PHE A 63 14.08 -1.00 11.77
C PHE A 63 14.88 0.27 11.44
N ASN A 64 15.02 0.63 10.15
CA ASN A 64 15.52 1.96 9.79
C ASN A 64 14.34 2.93 9.82
N PRO A 65 14.27 3.84 10.81
CA PRO A 65 13.05 4.54 11.11
C PRO A 65 12.69 5.43 9.92
N LEU A 66 11.53 5.19 9.32
CA LEU A 66 10.71 6.27 8.83
C LEU A 66 10.69 7.30 9.97
N LYS A 67 11.51 8.36 9.87
CA LYS A 67 11.89 9.24 11.00
C LYS A 67 10.72 10.04 11.60
N CYS A 68 9.49 9.71 11.25
CA CYS A 68 8.28 10.40 11.62
C CYS A 68 7.34 9.43 12.35
N PRO A 69 6.88 9.75 13.57
CA PRO A 69 5.65 9.14 14.10
C PRO A 69 4.52 9.29 13.07
N PRO A 70 3.67 8.27 12.81
CA PRO A 70 3.33 7.12 13.68
C PRO A 70 3.95 5.77 13.26
N TYR A 71 4.97 5.75 12.39
CA TYR A 71 5.49 4.49 11.86
C TYR A 71 6.37 3.77 12.90
N VAL A 72 5.86 2.65 13.40
CA VAL A 72 6.58 1.77 14.34
C VAL A 72 7.14 0.61 13.52
N SER A 73 8.42 0.28 13.70
CA SER A 73 9.09 -0.86 13.05
C SER A 73 8.32 -2.17 13.26
N GLY A 74 8.28 -3.03 12.24
CA GLY A 74 7.58 -4.31 12.26
C GLY A 74 6.05 -4.19 12.29
N ARG A 75 5.50 -3.06 11.83
CA ARG A 75 4.06 -2.90 11.65
C ARG A 75 3.69 -2.79 10.19
N GLU A 76 2.52 -3.33 9.86
CA GLU A 76 1.95 -3.23 8.53
C GLU A 76 1.64 -1.77 8.18
N LEU A 77 2.04 -1.37 6.98
CA LEU A 77 1.75 -0.03 6.49
C LEU A 77 0.36 0.01 5.89
N THR A 78 -0.49 0.89 6.41
CA THR A 78 -1.81 1.16 5.83
C THR A 78 -1.70 2.07 4.61
N CYS A 79 -2.72 2.10 3.77
CA CYS A 79 -2.83 3.03 2.66
C CYS A 79 -4.28 3.49 2.50
N VAL A 80 -4.45 4.61 1.81
CA VAL A 80 -5.77 5.13 1.49
C VAL A 80 -5.84 5.58 0.03
N ARG A 81 -6.95 5.24 -0.62
CA ARG A 81 -7.29 5.70 -1.95
C ARG A 81 -8.37 6.75 -1.87
N ILE A 82 -8.13 7.81 -2.62
CA ILE A 82 -8.79 9.08 -2.46
C ILE A 82 -9.10 9.64 -3.84
N LYS A 83 -10.25 10.30 -3.93
CA LYS A 83 -10.66 11.05 -5.10
C LYS A 83 -10.58 12.54 -4.79
N SER A 84 -9.87 13.29 -5.64
CA SER A 84 -9.85 14.76 -5.54
C SER A 84 -11.18 15.33 -6.00
N ARG A 85 -11.74 16.30 -5.26
CA ARG A 85 -12.84 17.14 -5.75
C ARG A 85 -12.25 18.28 -6.58
N ASN A 86 -11.93 18.05 -7.84
CA ASN A 86 -11.54 19.09 -8.82
C ASN A 86 -10.40 20.06 -8.44
N ASP A 87 -9.69 19.84 -7.35
CA ASP A 87 -8.48 20.57 -7.03
C ASP A 87 -7.32 19.82 -7.67
N GLY A 88 -6.55 20.48 -8.54
CA GLY A 88 -5.41 19.95 -9.32
C GLY A 88 -4.23 19.45 -8.47
N ILE A 89 -4.51 18.63 -7.46
CA ILE A 89 -3.55 18.00 -6.57
C ILE A 89 -2.83 16.93 -7.38
N ASN A 90 -1.60 17.30 -7.77
CA ASN A 90 -0.67 16.41 -8.43
C ASN A 90 -0.24 15.36 -7.40
N PHE A 91 -0.81 14.16 -7.46
CA PHE A 91 -0.32 12.99 -6.72
C PHE A 91 0.99 12.51 -7.38
N ASN A 92 1.98 13.40 -7.49
CA ASN A 92 3.31 13.03 -7.92
C ASN A 92 3.82 12.01 -6.90
N THR A 93 3.96 10.79 -7.40
CA THR A 93 4.58 9.61 -6.81
C THR A 93 5.29 9.94 -5.50
N PHE A 94 4.63 9.65 -4.38
CA PHE A 94 5.32 9.59 -3.11
C PHE A 94 6.26 8.40 -3.21
N GLN A 95 7.51 8.68 -3.58
CA GLN A 95 8.60 7.72 -3.55
C GLN A 95 8.78 7.35 -2.08
N LEU A 96 8.15 6.25 -1.65
CA LEU A 96 8.56 5.56 -0.45
C LEU A 96 10.02 5.17 -0.68
N LYS A 97 10.93 6.02 -0.20
CA LYS A 97 12.38 5.81 -0.32
C LYS A 97 12.68 4.48 0.34
N SER A 98 12.92 3.44 -0.46
CA SER A 98 13.85 2.29 -0.28
C SER A 98 14.04 1.64 1.11
N GLU A 99 13.28 1.97 2.14
CA GLU A 99 13.48 1.58 3.54
C GLU A 99 12.29 0.77 4.08
N ILE A 100 11.51 0.18 3.19
CA ILE A 100 10.32 -0.57 3.53
C ILE A 100 10.50 -1.99 3.01
N ILE A 101 10.31 -2.97 3.89
CA ILE A 101 10.62 -4.37 3.62
C ILE A 101 9.29 -5.11 3.40
N THR A 102 9.21 -5.81 2.28
CA THR A 102 8.23 -6.88 2.08
C THR A 102 8.88 -8.21 2.42
N TYR A 103 8.33 -8.91 3.42
CA TYR A 103 8.90 -10.15 3.95
C TYR A 103 8.77 -11.34 3.02
#